data_AF-A0A3A1P9U5-F1
#
_entry.id   AF-A0A3A1P9U5-F1
#
_cell.length_a   1.000
_cell.length_b   1.000
_cell.length_c   1.000
_cell.angle_alpha   90.00
_cell.angle_beta   90.00
_cell.angle_gamma   90.00
#
_symmetry.space_group_name_H-M   'P 1'
#
loop_
_entity.id
_entity.type
_entity.pdbx_description
1 polymer ?
#
loop_
_entity_poly.entity_id
_entity_poly.type
_entity_poly.pdbx_seq_one_letter_code
_entity_poly.pdbx_strand_id
1 'polypeptide(L)' 'MLREIIILIAVLAGFAAAVAGYLAVFHGEAPLKETLSTAFAAVIGLYAGRYLERRLADGRA' A
#
# COMPACT_ATOMS: atom_id res chain seq x y z
N MET A 1 15.65 -5.91 -11.61
CA MET A 1 14.47 -6.78 -11.39
C MET A 1 14.38 -7.29 -9.95
N LEU A 2 15.39 -7.97 -9.40
CA LEU A 2 15.34 -8.50 -8.02
C LEU A 2 15.12 -7.40 -6.96
N ARG A 3 15.83 -6.27 -7.09
CA ARG A 3 15.67 -5.10 -6.20
C ARG A 3 14.24 -4.58 -6.21
N GLU A 4 13.65 -4.42 -7.39
CA GLU A 4 12.28 -3.91 -7.54
C GLU A 4 11.26 -4.88 -6.93
N ILE A 5 11.47 -6.19 -7.08
CA ILE A 5 10.65 -7.22 -6.45
C ILE A 5 10.76 -7.14 -4.92
N ILE A 6 11.97 -7.02 -4.37
CA ILE A 6 12.18 -6.88 -2.91
C ILE A 6 11.48 -5.64 -2.38
N ILE A 7 11.59 -4.51 -3.08
CA ILE A 7 10.92 -3.26 -2.69
C ILE A 7 9.40 -3.44 -2.71
N LEU A 8 8.85 -4.06 -3.76
CA LEU A 8 7.41 -4.30 -3.86
C LEU A 8 6.92 -5.17 -2.70
N ILE A 9 7.63 -6.26 -2.39
CA ILE A 9 7.31 -7.15 -1.27
C ILE A 9 7.40 -6.39 0.05
N ALA A 10 8.44 -5.60 0.27
CA ALA A 10 8.63 -4.83 1.50
C ALA A 10 7.53 -3.79 1.71
N VAL A 11 7.13 -3.08 0.65
CA VAL A 11 6.04 -2.09 0.70
C VAL A 11 4.71 -2.78 0.98
N LEU A 12 4.41 -3.88 0.28
CA LEU A 12 3.18 -4.64 0.51
C LEU A 12 3.13 -5.20 1.93
N ALA A 13 4.22 -5.78 2.43
CA ALA A 13 4.33 -6.30 3.79
C ALA A 13 4.18 -5.17 4.83
N GLY A 14 4.77 -4.00 4.59
CA GLY A 14 4.63 -2.83 5.45
C GLY A 14 3.18 -2.35 5.56
N PHE A 15 2.48 -2.23 4.42
CA PHE A 15 1.05 -1.90 4.43
C PHE A 15 0.20 -2.99 5.09
N ALA A 16 0.46 -4.27 4.81
CA ALA A 16 -0.26 -5.37 5.43
C ALA A 16 -0.07 -5.39 6.95
N ALA A 17 1.15 -5.16 7.45
CA ALA A 17 1.42 -5.06 8.86
C ALA A 17 0.70 -3.87 9.52
N ALA A 18 0.70 -2.70 8.87
CA ALA A 18 -0.02 -1.53 9.37
C ALA A 18 -1.53 -1.76 9.44
N VAL A 19 -2.14 -2.33 8.39
CA VAL A 19 -3.57 -2.65 8.36
C VAL A 19 -3.92 -3.72 9.38
N ALA A 20 -3.15 -4.81 9.44
CA ALA A 20 -3.37 -5.89 10.41
C ALA A 20 -3.26 -5.36 11.85
N GLY A 21 -2.26 -4.53 12.13
CA GLY A 21 -2.11 -3.88 13.42
C GLY A 21 -3.29 -2.97 13.77
N TYR A 22 -3.76 -2.16 12.81
CA TYR A 22 -4.93 -1.33 12.98
C TYR A 22 -6.20 -2.15 13.27
N LEU A 23 -6.45 -3.20 12.49
CA LEU A 23 -7.61 -4.07 12.68
C LEU A 23 -7.51 -4.83 14.01
N ALA A 24 -6.34 -5.38 14.35
CA ALA A 24 -6.15 -6.07 15.62
C ALA A 24 -6.37 -5.15 16.83
N VAL A 25 -5.87 -3.91 16.79
CA VAL A 25 -5.99 -2.95 17.90
C VAL A 25 -7.41 -2.39 18.02
N PHE A 26 -8.06 -2.06 16.91
CA PHE A 26 -9.32 -1.30 16.94
C PHE A 26 -10.57 -2.12 16.61
N HIS A 27 -10.42 -3.27 15.96
CA HIS A 27 -11.53 -4.14 15.53
C HIS A 27 -11.50 -5.50 16.25
N GLY A 28 -10.43 -5.82 17.01
CA GLY A 28 -10.30 -7.06 17.78
C GLY A 28 -10.06 -8.32 16.94
N GLU A 29 -10.02 -8.17 15.61
CA GLU A 29 -9.74 -9.22 14.64
C GLU A 29 -8.91 -8.65 13.50
N ALA A 30 -8.15 -9.51 12.81
CA ALA A 30 -7.35 -9.12 11.64
C ALA A 30 -7.64 -10.09 10.48
N PRO A 31 -8.84 -10.01 9.86
CA PRO A 31 -9.21 -10.91 8.78
C PRO A 31 -8.23 -10.78 7.62
N LEU A 32 -7.74 -11.93 7.14
CA LEU A 32 -6.74 -12.00 6.07
C LEU A 32 -7.23 -11.30 4.80
N LYS A 33 -8.51 -11.48 4.46
CA LYS A 33 -9.14 -10.86 3.29
C LYS A 33 -9.02 -9.34 3.34
N GLU A 34 -9.45 -8.72 4.45
CA GLU A 34 -9.48 -7.26 4.58
C GLU A 34 -8.07 -6.67 4.69
N THR A 35 -7.19 -7.36 5.41
CA THR A 35 -5.79 -6.98 5.52
C THR A 35 -5.14 -6.91 4.14
N LEU A 36 -5.26 -7.98 3.34
CA LEU A 36 -4.61 -8.05 2.03
C LEU A 36 -5.30 -7.15 1.00
N SER A 37 -6.64 -7.07 0.98
CA SER A 37 -7.34 -6.21 0.03
C SER A 37 -7.03 -4.73 0.27
N THR A 38 -6.94 -4.33 1.54
CA THR A 38 -6.63 -2.94 1.92
C THR A 38 -5.16 -2.63 1.68
N ALA A 39 -4.24 -3.54 2.03
CA ALA A 39 -2.82 -3.36 1.75
C ALA A 39 -2.56 -3.25 0.24
N PHE A 40 -3.23 -4.08 -0.58
CA PHE A 40 -3.14 -4.01 -2.03
C PHE A 40 -3.69 -2.68 -2.57
N ALA A 41 -4.83 -2.21 -2.09
CA ALA A 41 -5.39 -0.91 -2.45
C ALA A 41 -4.43 0.25 -2.09
N ALA A 42 -3.78 0.18 -0.93
CA ALA A 42 -2.79 1.17 -0.51
C ALA A 42 -1.57 1.20 -1.42
N VAL A 43 -1.07 0.04 -1.86
CA VAL A 43 0.01 -0.06 -2.85
C VAL A 43 -0.39 0.58 -4.17
N ILE A 44 -1.59 0.28 -4.70
CA ILE A 44 -2.10 0.93 -5.91
C ILE A 44 -2.19 2.45 -5.72
N GLY A 45 -2.78 2.90 -4.62
CA GLY A 45 -2.90 4.32 -4.27
C GLY A 45 -1.55 5.03 -4.21
N LEU A 46 -0.51 4.39 -3.68
CA LEU A 46 0.85 4.93 -3.65
C LEU A 46 1.41 5.17 -5.06
N TYR A 47 1.25 4.20 -5.96
CA TYR A 47 1.73 4.33 -7.35
C TYR A 47 0.92 5.33 -8.15
N ALA A 48 -0.41 5.29 -8.01
CA ALA A 48 -1.32 6.24 -8.64
C ALA A 48 -1.04 7.68 -8.16
N GLY A 49 -0.88 7.87 -6.85
CA GLY A 49 -0.53 9.15 -6.24
C GLY A 49 0.78 9.71 -6.77
N ARG A 50 1.86 8.89 -6.79
CA ARG A 50 3.14 9.30 -7.38
C ARG A 50 3.06 9.63 -8.87
N TYR A 51 2.18 8.95 -9.60
CA TYR A 51 1.96 9.26 -11.01
C TYR A 51 1.29 10.62 -11.17
N LEU A 52 0.23 10.88 -10.41
CA LEU A 52 -0.46 12.18 -10.41
C LEU A 52 0.44 13.32 -9.93
N GLU A 53 1.18 13.12 -8.85
CA GLU A 53 2.16 14.08 -8.30
C GLU A 53 3.15 14.53 -9.37
N ARG A 54 3.71 13.58 -10.14
CA ARG A 54 4.63 13.88 -11.24
C ARG A 54 3.96 14.67 -12.36
N ARG A 55 2.74 14.31 -12.74
CA ARG A 55 2.01 15.05 -13.78
C ARG A 55 1.68 16.48 -13.37
N LEU A 56 1.28 16.68 -12.12
CA LEU A 56 1.01 18.00 -11.55
C LEU A 56 2.28 18.84 -11.46
N ALA A 57 3.40 18.26 -11.04
CA ALA A 57 4.70 18.94 -10.99
C ALA A 57 5.20 19.36 -12.39
N ASP A 58 4.93 18.54 -13.41
CA ASP A 58 5.27 18.83 -14.80
C ASP A 58 4.31 19.81 -15.50
N GLY A 59 3.29 20.33 -14.79
CA GLY A 59 2.26 21.22 -15.35
C GLY A 59 1.30 20.53 -16.34
N ARG A 60 1.29 19.20 -16.37
CA ARG A 60 0.43 18.37 -17.23
C ARG A 60 -0.84 17.97 -16.46
N ALA A 61 -1.70 18.95 -16.18
CA ALA A 61 -3.03 18.74 -15.62
C ALA A 61 -4.05 18.49 -16.74
#